data_AF-A0A4R4ZZ18-F1
#
_entry.id   AF-A0A4R4ZZ18-F1
#
_cell.length_a   1.000
_cell.length_b   1.000
_cell.length_c   1.000
_cell.angle_alpha   90.00
_cell.angle_beta   90.00
_cell.angle_gamma   90.00
#
_symmetry.space_group_name_H-M   'P 1'
#
loop_
_entity.id
_entity.type
_entity.pdbx_description
1 polymer ?
#
loop_
_entity_poly.entity_id
_entity_poly.type
_entity_poly.pdbx_seq_one_letter_code
_entity_poly.pdbx_strand_id
1 'polypeptide(L)'
;MATCPNGHTSRADDYCDVCGERIGGAPPSPSSPSGGSGPGASGNHVPPPRPGGASGGGSACPDCGTPASDRFCEACGYDFATGGGKPTP
;
A
#
# COMPACT_ATOMS: atom_id res chain seq x y z
N MET A 1 -9.56 24.14 12.30
CA MET A 1 -10.03 23.72 10.95
C MET A 1 -8.90 23.98 10.00
N ALA A 2 -8.36 22.91 9.43
CA ALA A 2 -7.22 23.00 8.54
C ALA A 2 -7.73 23.18 7.09
N THR A 3 -6.99 23.90 6.26
CA THR A 3 -7.37 24.12 4.86
C THR A 3 -6.40 23.37 3.97
N CYS A 4 -6.93 22.52 3.10
CA CYS A 4 -6.11 21.77 2.15
C CYS A 4 -5.62 22.68 1.02
N PRO A 5 -4.56 22.29 0.28
CA PRO A 5 -4.03 23.11 -0.83
C PRO A 5 -5.02 23.35 -1.97
N ASN A 6 -6.08 22.55 -2.08
CA ASN A 6 -7.18 22.76 -3.04
C ASN A 6 -8.24 23.75 -2.53
N GLY A 7 -8.13 24.25 -1.30
CA GLY A 7 -9.04 25.25 -0.72
C GLY A 7 -10.22 24.69 0.09
N HIS A 8 -10.27 23.38 0.34
CA HIS A 8 -11.32 22.79 1.18
C HIS A 8 -11.00 22.92 2.66
N THR A 9 -12.03 23.19 3.46
CA THR A 9 -11.95 23.18 4.92
C THR A 9 -12.13 21.76 5.45
N SER A 10 -11.18 21.29 6.26
CA SER A 10 -11.17 19.95 6.85
C SER A 10 -11.15 19.97 8.37
N ARG A 11 -11.67 18.87 8.95
CA ARG A 11 -11.66 18.62 10.40
C ARG A 11 -10.36 17.94 10.82
N ALA A 12 -9.85 17.05 9.97
CA ALA A 12 -8.53 16.45 10.12
C ALA A 12 -7.41 17.44 9.73
N ASP A 13 -6.24 17.29 10.36
CA ASP A 13 -5.05 18.13 10.11
C ASP A 13 -4.02 17.45 9.19
N ASP A 14 -4.13 16.13 9.00
CA ASP A 14 -3.21 15.34 8.19
C ASP A 14 -3.67 15.16 6.73
N TYR A 15 -4.98 15.04 6.50
CA TYR A 15 -5.59 14.78 5.20
C TYR A 15 -6.93 15.50 5.04
N CYS A 16 -7.28 15.85 3.81
CA CYS A 16 -8.55 16.48 3.51
C CYS A 16 -9.68 15.47 3.45
N ASP A 17 -10.70 15.64 4.27
CA ASP A 17 -11.92 14.82 4.32
C ASP A 17 -12.77 14.95 3.03
N VAL A 18 -12.58 16.02 2.26
CA VAL A 18 -13.33 16.29 1.03
C VAL A 18 -12.67 15.67 -0.20
N CYS A 19 -11.35 15.84 -0.35
CA CYS A 19 -10.62 15.42 -1.56
C CYS A 19 -9.50 14.40 -1.32
N GLY A 20 -9.18 14.08 -0.06
CA GLY A 20 -8.15 13.09 0.31
C GLY A 20 -6.70 13.57 0.29
N GLU A 21 -6.44 14.83 -0.09
CA GLU A 21 -5.07 15.34 -0.20
C GLU A 21 -4.42 15.61 1.17
N ARG A 22 -3.10 15.40 1.30
CA ARG A 22 -2.37 15.70 2.54
C ARG A 22 -2.42 17.18 2.86
N ILE A 23 -2.81 17.48 4.09
CA ILE A 23 -2.78 18.81 4.67
C ILE A 23 -1.40 18.96 5.34
N GLY A 24 -0.67 20.02 5.00
CA GLY A 24 0.75 20.12 5.34
C GLY A 24 1.61 19.29 4.38
N GLY A 25 1.93 19.88 3.23
CA GLY A 25 2.89 19.30 2.29
C GLY A 25 4.17 18.93 3.03
N ALA A 26 4.57 17.66 2.95
CA ALA A 26 5.85 17.24 3.50
C ALA A 26 6.98 18.05 2.81
N PRO A 27 8.06 18.41 3.51
CA PRO A 27 9.20 19.03 2.87
C PRO A 27 9.70 18.10 1.75
N PRO A 28 10.23 18.64 0.64
CA PRO A 28 10.81 17.81 -0.40
C PRO A 28 11.92 16.94 0.22
N SER A 29 11.75 15.61 0.18
CA SER A 29 12.82 14.68 0.56
C SER A 29 14.06 14.99 -0.28
N PRO A 30 15.24 15.17 0.33
CA PRO A 30 16.47 15.31 -0.46
C PRO A 30 16.70 14.02 -1.25
N SER A 31 16.80 14.17 -2.57
CA SER A 31 17.18 13.12 -3.50
C SER A 31 18.42 12.37 -2.98
N SER A 32 18.31 11.05 -2.82
CA SER A 32 19.44 10.17 -2.49
C SER A 32 20.54 10.32 -3.56
N PRO A 33 21.80 10.62 -3.21
CA PRO A 33 22.89 10.48 -4.17
C PRO A 33 23.21 9.00 -4.36
N SER A 34 23.00 8.54 -5.59
CA SER A 34 23.68 7.37 -6.14
C SER A 34 25.19 7.57 -6.04
N GLY A 35 25.91 6.63 -5.40
CA GLY A 35 27.38 6.59 -5.49
C GLY A 35 28.07 5.92 -4.32
N GLY A 36 28.54 4.69 -4.52
CA GLY A 36 29.42 4.01 -3.57
C GLY A 36 29.81 2.60 -3.99
N SER A 37 30.62 2.47 -5.05
CA SER A 37 31.33 1.22 -5.37
C SER A 37 32.34 0.91 -4.27
N GLY A 38 32.10 -0.14 -3.48
CA GLY A 38 33.09 -0.76 -2.60
C GLY A 38 33.41 -2.18 -3.09
N PRO A 39 34.69 -2.59 -3.16
CA PRO A 39 35.04 -3.94 -3.58
C PRO A 39 35.01 -4.91 -2.40
N GLY A 40 34.28 -6.01 -2.57
CA GLY A 40 34.49 -7.24 -1.80
C GLY A 40 33.30 -7.65 -0.92
N ALA A 41 32.50 -8.58 -1.41
CA ALA A 41 32.51 -9.97 -0.95
C ALA A 41 31.33 -10.71 -1.58
N SER A 42 31.64 -11.79 -2.28
CA SER A 42 30.69 -12.83 -2.63
C SER A 42 30.08 -13.40 -1.35
N GLY A 43 28.94 -12.87 -0.96
CA GLY A 43 28.02 -13.50 -0.03
C GLY A 43 26.67 -13.42 -0.68
N ASN A 44 25.99 -14.55 -0.83
CA ASN A 44 24.58 -14.59 -1.24
C ASN A 44 23.75 -13.79 -0.23
N HIS A 45 23.67 -12.48 -0.42
CA HIS A 45 22.63 -11.68 0.19
C HIS A 45 21.37 -11.99 -0.60
N VAL A 46 20.68 -13.03 -0.15
CA VAL A 46 19.24 -13.13 -0.36
C VAL A 46 18.67 -11.79 0.15
N PRO A 47 17.96 -11.01 -0.68
CA PRO A 47 17.25 -9.86 -0.16
C PRO A 47 16.32 -10.34 0.97
N PRO A 48 16.09 -9.54 2.03
CA PRO A 48 15.07 -9.88 3.01
C PRO A 48 13.76 -10.17 2.25
N PRO A 49 12.93 -11.12 2.70
CA PRO A 49 11.65 -11.34 2.07
C PRO A 49 10.93 -9.99 2.07
N ARG A 50 10.81 -9.42 0.88
CA ARG A 50 9.88 -8.35 0.60
C ARG A 50 8.55 -8.82 1.21
N PRO A 51 7.70 -7.96 1.79
CA PRO A 51 6.30 -8.29 1.97
C PRO A 51 5.60 -8.31 0.59
N GLY A 52 6.17 -9.03 -0.38
CA GLY A 52 5.40 -9.77 -1.36
C GLY A 52 5.14 -11.11 -0.70
N GLY A 53 4.21 -11.10 0.27
CA GLY A 53 3.73 -12.34 0.87
C GLY A 53 3.24 -13.22 -0.26
N ALA A 54 3.90 -14.36 -0.46
CA ALA A 54 3.22 -15.49 -1.04
C ALA A 54 2.07 -15.82 -0.07
N SER A 55 0.88 -15.31 -0.34
CA SER A 55 -0.33 -16.01 0.08
C SER A 55 -0.89 -16.68 -1.17
N GLY A 56 -0.11 -17.60 -1.72
CA GLY A 56 -0.62 -18.68 -2.54
C GLY A 56 -0.82 -19.85 -1.59
N GLY A 57 -2.01 -19.97 -1.02
CA GLY A 57 -2.38 -21.09 -0.14
C GLY A 57 -3.22 -20.71 1.08
N GLY A 58 -4.55 -20.68 0.92
CA GLY A 58 -5.46 -21.25 1.91
C GLY A 58 -5.97 -20.37 3.05
N SER A 59 -5.85 -19.04 3.00
CA SER A 59 -6.58 -18.18 3.95
C SER A 59 -8.03 -18.03 3.51
N ALA A 60 -9.00 -18.13 4.44
CA ALA A 60 -10.39 -17.87 4.13
C ALA A 60 -10.58 -16.41 3.69
N CYS A 61 -11.45 -16.18 2.71
CA CYS A 61 -11.83 -14.85 2.29
C CYS A 61 -12.45 -14.10 3.49
N PRO A 62 -11.97 -12.91 3.85
CA PRO A 62 -12.51 -12.18 5.00
C PRO A 62 -13.93 -11.63 4.74
N ASP A 63 -14.35 -11.56 3.48
CA ASP A 63 -15.68 -11.06 3.10
C ASP A 63 -16.76 -12.15 3.17
N CYS A 64 -16.48 -13.33 2.61
CA CYS A 64 -17.47 -14.41 2.48
C CYS A 64 -17.05 -15.76 3.09
N GLY A 65 -15.82 -15.88 3.62
CA GLY A 65 -15.32 -17.07 4.30
C GLY A 65 -14.85 -18.21 3.38
N THR A 66 -15.02 -18.12 2.05
CA THR A 66 -14.57 -19.18 1.13
C THR A 66 -13.05 -19.27 1.07
N PRO A 67 -12.45 -20.46 0.91
CA PRO A 67 -11.00 -20.60 0.82
C PRO A 67 -10.43 -19.80 -0.35
N ALA A 68 -9.35 -19.04 -0.12
CA ALA A 68 -8.64 -18.34 -1.19
C ALA A 68 -7.88 -19.33 -2.06
N SER A 69 -8.27 -19.40 -3.33
CA SER A 69 -7.57 -20.15 -4.36
C SER A 69 -6.50 -19.29 -5.05
N ASP A 70 -6.77 -18.00 -5.24
CA ASP A 70 -5.97 -17.08 -6.05
C ASP A 70 -5.91 -15.66 -5.44
N ARG A 71 -5.37 -14.71 -6.20
CA ARG A 71 -5.33 -13.28 -5.83
C ARG A 71 -6.72 -12.67 -5.62
N PHE A 72 -7.73 -13.21 -6.29
CA PHE A 72 -9.12 -12.81 -6.16
C PHE A 72 -9.94 -13.95 -5.56
N CYS A 73 -10.96 -13.62 -4.77
CA CYS A 73 -11.98 -14.57 -4.38
C CYS A 73 -12.95 -14.79 -5.54
N GLU A 74 -13.04 -16.01 -6.07
CA GLU A 74 -13.96 -16.33 -7.18
C GLU A 74 -15.44 -16.30 -6.78
N ALA A 75 -15.75 -16.35 -5.47
CA ALA A 75 -17.12 -16.30 -4.98
C ALA A 75 -17.68 -14.88 -4.85
N CYS A 76 -16.89 -13.93 -4.36
CA CYS A 76 -17.35 -12.55 -4.10
C CYS A 76 -16.53 -11.44 -4.79
N GLY A 77 -15.37 -11.76 -5.38
CA GLY A 77 -14.50 -10.80 -6.06
C GLY A 77 -13.56 -10.01 -5.15
N TYR A 78 -13.40 -10.41 -3.88
CA TYR A 78 -12.45 -9.80 -2.95
C TYR A 78 -11.01 -9.92 -3.46
N ASP A 79 -10.30 -8.80 -3.59
CA ASP A 79 -8.88 -8.78 -3.96
C ASP A 79 -8.00 -8.83 -2.70
N PHE A 80 -7.23 -9.92 -2.58
CA PHE A 80 -6.35 -10.16 -1.44
C PHE A 80 -5.06 -9.32 -1.49
N ALA A 81 -4.69 -8.76 -2.65
CA ALA A 81 -3.51 -7.92 -2.79
C ALA A 81 -3.73 -6.49 -2.27
N THR A 82 -4.96 -5.99 -2.41
CA THR A 82 -5.40 -4.64 -2.10
C THR A 82 -6.20 -4.61 -0.79
N GLY A 83 -6.67 -5.78 -0.31
CA GLY A 83 -7.41 -5.90 0.94
C GLY A 83 -8.88 -5.50 0.82
N GLY A 84 -9.48 -5.69 -0.35
CA GLY A 84 -10.86 -5.29 -0.62
C GLY A 84 -11.36 -5.67 -2.02
N GLY A 85 -12.67 -5.72 -2.20
CA GLY A 85 -13.36 -5.90 -3.50
C GLY A 85 -14.82 -6.28 -3.24
N LYS A 86 -15.84 -5.70 -3.87
CA LYS A 86 -15.96 -4.83 -5.06
C LYS A 86 -17.10 -3.81 -4.84
N PRO A 87 -16.97 -2.50 -5.16
CA PRO A 87 -18.15 -1.70 -5.48
C PRO A 87 -18.52 -1.92 -6.95
N THR A 88 -19.73 -2.41 -7.24
CA THR A 88 -20.36 -2.31 -8.57
C THR A 88 -21.87 -2.43 -8.45
N PRO A 89 -22.66 -1.68 -9.25
CA PRO A 89 -22.32 -0.57 -10.14
C PRO A 89 -22.23 0.80 -9.44
#